data_AF-A0AAU0QJA6-F1
#
_entry.id   AF-A0AAU0QJA6-F1
#
_cell.length_a   1.000
_cell.length_b   1.000
_cell.length_c   1.000
_cell.angle_alpha   90.00
_cell.angle_beta   90.00
_cell.angle_gamma   90.00
#
_symmetry.space_group_name_H-M   'P 1'
#
loop_
_entity.id
_entity.type
_entity.pdbx_description
1 polymer ?
#
loop_
_entity_poly.entity_id
_entity_poly.type
_entity_poly.pdbx_seq_one_letter_code
_entity_poly.pdbx_strand_id
1 'polypeptide(L)'
;MRISKAMATKVIWVLVLSLMLVGEANDGIDAHSHFLAPTLGIITIVAAVTWALWALYISRSTRADLFIKRTFTFLLPIFLLVAAMNISFWSWIGISLTTFLIWALLVSNEAFLTWAKNLEADTEPEAAEG
;
A
#
# COMPACT_ATOMS: atom_id res chain seq x y z
N MET A 1 19.34 6.98 15.30
CA MET A 1 19.02 6.82 13.87
C MET A 1 18.09 7.97 13.48
N ARG A 2 18.52 8.92 12.65
CA ARG A 2 17.66 10.01 12.15
C ARG A 2 16.79 9.41 11.05
N ILE A 3 15.47 9.32 11.27
CA ILE A 3 14.54 8.83 10.24
C ILE A 3 14.36 9.96 9.23
N SER A 4 14.71 9.73 7.96
CA SER A 4 14.51 10.73 6.91
C SER A 4 13.03 10.91 6.58
N LYS A 5 12.65 12.09 6.08
CA LYS A 5 11.27 12.36 5.63
C LYS A 5 10.83 11.34 4.57
N ALA A 6 11.72 10.98 3.64
CA ALA A 6 11.46 9.95 2.65
C ALA A 6 11.17 8.57 3.28
N MET A 7 11.94 8.17 4.30
CA MET A 7 11.71 6.91 5.00
C MET A 7 10.38 6.93 5.75
N ALA A 8 10.04 8.05 6.41
CA ALA A 8 8.75 8.21 7.07
C ALA A 8 7.58 8.09 6.07
N THR A 9 7.66 8.74 4.90
CA THR A 9 6.63 8.66 3.86
C THR A 9 6.46 7.23 3.33
N LYS A 10 7.55 6.49 3.09
CA LYS A 10 7.48 5.08 2.67
C LYS A 10 6.81 4.19 3.72
N VAL A 11 7.14 4.39 5.00
CA VAL A 11 6.55 3.63 6.11
C VAL A 11 5.05 3.96 6.26
N ILE A 12 4.69 5.24 6.24
CA ILE A 12 3.29 5.69 6.30
C ILE A 12 2.49 5.10 5.14
N TRP A 13 3.04 5.13 3.93
CA TRP A 13 2.43 4.52 2.74
C TRP A 13 2.12 3.03 2.95
N VAL A 14 3.09 2.25 3.45
CA VAL A 14 2.90 0.82 3.72
C VAL A 14 1.85 0.60 4.80
N LEU A 15 1.88 1.39 5.89
CA LEU A 15 0.94 1.24 6.99
C LEU A 15 -0.49 1.55 6.57
N VAL A 16 -0.72 2.66 5.85
CA VAL A 16 -2.05 3.05 5.37
C VAL A 16 -2.64 1.95 4.49
N LEU A 17 -1.87 1.46 3.51
CA LEU A 17 -2.33 0.41 2.61
C LEU A 17 -2.58 -0.93 3.32
N SER A 18 -1.70 -1.31 4.26
CA SER A 18 -1.84 -2.57 5.00
C SER A 18 -3.06 -2.53 5.92
N LEU A 19 -3.27 -1.41 6.63
CA LEU A 19 -4.41 -1.25 7.54
C LEU A 19 -5.73 -1.24 6.78
N MET A 20 -5.78 -0.56 5.63
CA MET A 20 -6.96 -0.57 4.77
C MET A 20 -7.32 -2.01 4.34
N LEU A 21 -6.35 -2.78 3.83
CA LEU A 21 -6.60 -4.15 3.39
C LEU A 21 -6.97 -5.10 4.53
N VAL A 22 -6.30 -5.00 5.68
CA VAL A 22 -6.58 -5.86 6.83
C VAL A 22 -7.95 -5.54 7.42
N GLY A 23 -8.34 -4.27 7.48
CA GLY A 23 -9.67 -3.85 7.90
C GLY A 23 -10.77 -4.43 7.00
N GLU A 24 -10.64 -4.22 5.68
CA GLU A 24 -11.59 -4.76 4.70
C GLU A 24 -11.65 -6.30 4.71
N ALA A 25 -10.52 -6.97 4.89
CA ALA A 25 -10.48 -8.42 5.01
C ALA A 25 -11.16 -8.91 6.31
N ASN A 26 -10.99 -8.20 7.42
CA ASN A 26 -11.64 -8.52 8.68
C ASN A 26 -13.17 -8.34 8.60
N ASP A 27 -13.63 -7.22 8.03
CA ASP A 27 -15.05 -6.98 7.81
C ASP A 27 -15.65 -8.03 6.87
N GLY A 28 -14.89 -8.47 5.86
CA GLY A 28 -15.27 -9.56 4.95
C GLY A 28 -15.32 -10.95 5.61
N ILE A 29 -14.58 -11.19 6.69
CA ILE A 29 -14.67 -12.45 7.48
C ILE A 29 -15.99 -12.49 8.26
N ASP A 30 -16.40 -11.35 8.84
CA ASP A 30 -17.61 -11.26 9.67
C ASP A 30 -18.90 -11.20 8.82
N ALA A 31 -18.81 -10.86 7.53
CA ALA A 31 -19.92 -10.91 6.60
C ALA A 31 -20.28 -12.37 6.26
N HIS A 32 -21.30 -12.92 6.97
CA HIS A 32 -21.81 -14.30 6.97
C HIS A 32 -22.26 -14.91 5.61
N SER A 33 -21.91 -14.31 4.47
CA SER A 33 -22.50 -14.63 3.18
C SER A 33 -21.88 -15.85 2.47
N HIS A 34 -20.64 -16.25 2.77
CA HIS A 34 -19.97 -17.34 2.03
C HIS A 34 -19.04 -18.22 2.89
N PHE A 35 -19.10 -19.54 2.68
CA PHE A 35 -18.29 -20.51 3.42
C PHE A 35 -16.77 -20.35 3.23
N LEU A 36 -16.35 -19.73 2.11
CA LEU A 36 -14.95 -19.46 1.80
C LEU A 36 -14.45 -18.12 2.36
N ALA A 37 -15.35 -17.23 2.82
CA ALA A 37 -14.99 -15.89 3.28
C ALA A 37 -13.98 -15.89 4.44
N PRO A 38 -14.11 -16.77 5.47
CA PRO A 38 -13.11 -16.84 6.55
C PRO A 38 -11.73 -17.26 6.05
N THR A 39 -11.67 -18.28 5.19
CA THR A 39 -10.39 -18.80 4.65
C THR A 39 -9.71 -17.77 3.76
N LEU A 40 -10.46 -17.13 2.86
CA LEU A 40 -9.93 -16.07 2.00
C LEU A 40 -9.50 -14.84 2.81
N GLY A 41 -10.20 -14.53 3.91
CA GLY A 41 -9.81 -13.43 4.80
C GLY A 41 -8.49 -13.68 5.50
N ILE A 42 -8.29 -14.87 6.06
CA ILE A 42 -7.00 -15.25 6.66
C ILE A 42 -5.88 -15.20 5.61
N ILE A 43 -6.11 -15.75 4.41
CA ILE A 43 -5.13 -15.70 3.30
C ILE A 43 -4.79 -14.26 2.96
N THR A 44 -5.78 -13.37 2.90
CA THR A 44 -5.59 -11.97 2.56
C THR A 44 -4.83 -11.21 3.64
N ILE A 45 -5.11 -11.45 4.92
CA ILE A 45 -4.36 -10.88 6.04
C ILE A 45 -2.90 -11.34 5.99
N VAL A 46 -2.65 -12.64 5.80
CA VAL A 46 -1.29 -13.19 5.69
C VAL A 46 -0.56 -12.59 4.48
N ALA A 47 -1.24 -12.44 3.35
CA ALA A 47 -0.68 -11.83 2.16
C ALA A 47 -0.35 -10.34 2.38
N ALA A 48 -1.24 -9.58 3.03
CA ALA A 48 -1.04 -8.17 3.36
C ALA A 48 0.14 -7.98 4.34
N VAL A 49 0.25 -8.81 5.38
CA VAL A 49 1.38 -8.78 6.32
C VAL A 49 2.69 -9.14 5.60
N THR A 50 2.67 -10.18 4.78
CA THR A 50 3.85 -10.61 3.99
C THR A 50 4.31 -9.50 3.04
N TRP A 51 3.36 -8.87 2.35
CA TRP A 51 3.63 -7.71 1.49
C TRP A 51 4.20 -6.53 2.29
N ALA A 52 3.65 -6.24 3.48
CA ALA A 52 4.11 -5.14 4.31
C ALA A 52 5.55 -5.35 4.77
N LEU A 53 5.89 -6.57 5.22
CA LEU A 53 7.27 -6.93 5.59
C LEU A 53 8.22 -6.81 4.39
N TRP A 54 7.81 -7.30 3.22
CA TRP A 54 8.59 -7.16 1.99
C TRP A 54 8.77 -5.70 1.59
N ALA A 55 7.73 -4.88 1.65
CA ALA A 55 7.77 -3.46 1.34
C ALA A 55 8.70 -2.72 2.32
N LEU A 56 8.61 -2.99 3.62
CA LEU A 56 9.54 -2.44 4.60
C LEU A 56 10.98 -2.87 4.33
N TYR A 57 11.21 -4.12 3.92
CA TYR A 57 12.55 -4.61 3.56
C TYR A 57 13.14 -3.85 2.37
N ILE A 58 12.40 -3.68 1.27
CA ILE A 58 12.91 -3.00 0.06
C ILE A 58 12.90 -1.46 0.18
N SER A 59 12.21 -0.90 1.17
CA SER A 59 12.07 0.56 1.36
C SER A 59 13.40 1.28 1.52
N ARG A 60 14.41 0.58 2.09
CA ARG A 60 15.76 1.10 2.33
C ARG A 60 16.62 1.17 1.07
N SER A 61 16.34 0.32 0.08
CA SER A 61 17.15 0.19 -1.15
C SER A 61 16.47 0.78 -2.39
N THR A 62 15.22 1.20 -2.28
CA THR A 62 14.41 1.69 -3.40
C THR A 62 14.09 3.17 -3.24
N ARG A 63 14.21 3.97 -4.31
CA ARG A 63 13.77 5.37 -4.32
C ARG A 63 12.27 5.50 -4.09
N ALA A 64 11.81 6.59 -3.47
CA ALA A 64 10.42 6.78 -3.05
C ALA A 64 9.39 6.68 -4.19
N ASP A 65 9.67 7.25 -5.35
CA ASP A 65 8.81 7.19 -6.54
C ASP A 65 8.64 5.75 -7.07
N LEU A 66 9.76 5.05 -7.24
CA LEU A 66 9.79 3.65 -7.68
C LEU A 66 9.18 2.72 -6.63
N PHE A 67 9.40 3.03 -5.36
CA PHE A 67 8.84 2.29 -4.23
C PHE A 67 7.32 2.34 -4.25
N ILE A 68 6.72 3.52 -4.39
CA ILE A 68 5.26 3.71 -4.42
C ILE A 68 4.65 2.94 -5.61
N LYS A 69 5.22 3.08 -6.81
CA LYS A 69 4.74 2.35 -8.01
C LYS A 69 4.82 0.84 -7.85
N ARG A 70 5.98 0.34 -7.41
CA ARG A 70 6.24 -1.10 -7.30
C ARG A 70 5.35 -1.72 -6.22
N THR A 71 5.31 -1.11 -5.04
CA THR A 71 4.52 -1.63 -3.92
C THR A 71 3.02 -1.64 -4.22
N PHE A 72 2.49 -0.59 -4.86
CA PHE A 72 1.09 -0.55 -5.31
C PHE A 72 0.77 -1.66 -6.32
N THR A 73 1.61 -1.84 -7.34
CA THR A 73 1.38 -2.85 -8.38
C THR A 73 1.37 -4.27 -7.79
N PHE A 74 2.27 -4.55 -6.85
CA PHE A 74 2.29 -5.81 -6.11
C PHE A 74 1.10 -6.00 -5.18
N LEU A 75 0.41 -4.91 -4.79
CA LEU A 75 -0.76 -4.96 -3.91
C LEU A 75 -2.07 -5.25 -4.67
N LEU A 76 -2.12 -5.02 -5.99
CA LEU A 76 -3.32 -5.22 -6.81
C LEU A 76 -3.95 -6.60 -6.67
N PRO A 77 -3.20 -7.72 -6.68
CA PRO A 77 -3.78 -9.05 -6.46
C PRO A 77 -4.42 -9.21 -5.08
N ILE A 78 -3.90 -8.52 -4.05
CA ILE A 78 -4.44 -8.56 -2.70
C ILE A 78 -5.76 -7.79 -2.64
N PHE A 79 -5.87 -6.64 -3.31
CA PHE A 79 -7.15 -5.93 -3.48
C PHE A 79 -8.21 -6.82 -4.16
N LEU A 80 -7.81 -7.58 -5.19
CA LEU A 80 -8.73 -8.50 -5.86
C LEU A 80 -9.20 -9.64 -4.94
N LEU A 81 -8.32 -10.16 -4.07
CA LEU A 81 -8.70 -11.14 -3.06
C LEU A 81 -9.73 -10.59 -2.06
N VAL A 82 -9.50 -9.38 -1.53
CA VAL A 82 -10.47 -8.69 -0.65
C VAL A 82 -11.80 -8.50 -1.38
N ALA A 83 -11.76 -8.03 -2.62
CA ALA A 83 -12.97 -7.81 -3.41
C ALA A 83 -13.73 -9.11 -3.68
N ALA A 84 -13.03 -10.23 -3.88
CA ALA A 84 -13.66 -11.54 -4.10
C ALA A 84 -14.34 -12.10 -2.84
N MET A 85 -13.89 -11.71 -1.63
CA MET A 85 -14.54 -12.07 -0.37
C MET A 85 -15.84 -11.30 -0.15
N ASN A 86 -15.88 -10.05 -0.59
CA ASN A 86 -16.96 -9.11 -0.33
C ASN A 86 -17.96 -9.13 -1.51
N ILE A 87 -18.82 -10.15 -1.53
CA ILE A 87 -19.68 -10.54 -2.68
C ILE A 87 -20.79 -9.52 -2.99
N SER A 88 -20.99 -8.53 -2.14
CA SER A 88 -21.82 -7.38 -2.49
C SER A 88 -21.18 -6.61 -3.65
N PHE A 89 -21.91 -6.48 -4.75
CA PHE A 89 -21.51 -5.68 -5.91
C PHE A 89 -21.08 -4.25 -5.51
N TRP A 90 -21.71 -3.68 -4.48
CA TRP A 90 -21.35 -2.37 -3.93
C TRP A 90 -19.98 -2.34 -3.25
N SER A 91 -19.60 -3.39 -2.52
CA SER A 91 -18.27 -3.53 -1.92
C SER A 91 -17.21 -3.70 -3.00
N TRP A 92 -17.52 -4.43 -4.08
CA TRP A 92 -16.64 -4.58 -5.23
C TRP A 92 -16.36 -3.25 -5.93
N ILE A 93 -17.40 -2.42 -6.10
CA ILE A 93 -17.27 -1.05 -6.61
C ILE A 93 -16.44 -0.20 -5.64
N GLY A 94 -16.70 -0.26 -4.34
CA GLY A 94 -15.99 0.52 -3.33
C GLY A 94 -14.48 0.24 -3.31
N ILE A 95 -14.10 -1.04 -3.30
CA ILE A 95 -12.69 -1.46 -3.33
C ILE A 95 -12.05 -1.04 -4.66
N SER A 96 -12.70 -1.33 -5.80
CA SER A 96 -12.18 -0.98 -7.12
C SER A 96 -12.02 0.53 -7.31
N LEU A 97 -12.99 1.32 -6.85
CA LEU A 97 -12.95 2.78 -6.90
C LEU A 97 -11.82 3.31 -6.01
N THR A 98 -11.67 2.79 -4.80
CA THR A 98 -10.61 3.24 -3.89
C THR A 98 -9.23 2.90 -4.43
N THR A 99 -9.04 1.67 -4.93
CA THR A 99 -7.79 1.27 -5.61
C THR A 99 -7.52 2.16 -6.82
N PHE A 100 -8.54 2.47 -7.64
CA PHE A 100 -8.41 3.37 -8.78
C PHE A 100 -8.03 4.80 -8.35
N LEU A 101 -8.64 5.34 -7.30
CA LEU A 101 -8.32 6.68 -6.78
C LEU A 101 -6.89 6.76 -6.27
N ILE A 102 -6.43 5.75 -5.52
CA ILE A 102 -5.03 5.66 -5.08
C ILE A 102 -4.10 5.63 -6.29
N TRP A 103 -4.44 4.83 -7.31
CA TRP A 103 -3.66 4.77 -8.54
C TRP A 103 -3.60 6.13 -9.26
N ALA A 104 -4.75 6.74 -9.53
CA ALA A 104 -4.84 7.97 -10.30
C ALA A 104 -4.20 9.16 -9.57
N LEU A 105 -4.47 9.30 -8.27
CA LEU A 105 -4.07 10.47 -7.50
C LEU A 105 -2.62 10.40 -7.02
N LEU A 106 -2.09 9.20 -6.77
CA LEU A 106 -0.78 9.02 -6.13
C LEU A 106 0.21 8.27 -7.03
N VAL A 107 -0.21 7.17 -7.65
CA VAL A 107 0.74 6.27 -8.35
C VAL A 107 1.02 6.70 -9.79
N SER A 108 0.01 7.25 -10.47
CA SER A 108 0.10 7.77 -11.85
C SER A 108 0.32 9.28 -11.90
N ASN A 109 0.28 9.97 -10.76
CA ASN A 109 0.43 11.41 -10.68
C ASN A 109 1.91 11.82 -10.63
N GLU A 110 2.40 12.38 -11.73
CA GLU A 110 3.80 12.80 -11.85
C GLU A 110 4.20 13.87 -10.84
N ALA A 111 3.31 14.79 -10.49
CA ALA A 111 3.59 15.83 -9.50
C ALA A 111 3.82 15.22 -8.11
N PHE A 112 2.98 14.26 -7.72
CA PHE A 112 3.13 13.55 -6.46
C PHE A 112 4.40 12.69 -6.42
N LEU A 113 4.70 11.96 -7.50
CA LEU A 113 5.91 11.15 -7.58
C LEU A 113 7.19 12.00 -7.55
N THR A 114 7.16 13.16 -8.21
CA THR A 114 8.28 14.12 -8.20
C THR A 114 8.49 14.69 -6.80
N TRP A 115 7.40 15.06 -6.11
CA TRP A 115 7.46 15.44 -4.70
C TRP A 115 8.07 14.31 -3.84
N ALA A 116 7.60 13.07 -4.01
CA ALA A 116 8.09 11.93 -3.25
C ALA A 116 9.59 11.67 -3.49
N LYS A 117 10.05 11.80 -4.74
CA LYS A 117 11.46 11.72 -5.11
C LYS A 117 12.30 12.81 -4.45
N ASN A 118 11.80 14.06 -4.41
CA ASN A 118 12.53 15.19 -3.83
C ASN A 118 12.72 15.07 -2.31
N LEU A 119 11.91 14.28 -1.61
CA LEU A 119 12.11 13.98 -0.18
C LEU A 119 13.44 13.26 0.12
N GLU A 120 14.04 12.62 -0.90
CA GLU A 120 15.34 11.96 -0.77
C GLU A 120 16.50 12.96 -0.89
N ALA A 121 16.33 14.02 -1.68
CA ALA A 121 17.34 15.09 -1.85
C ALA A 121 17.53 15.89 -0.55
N ASP A 122 16.44 16.13 0.20
CA ASP A 122 16.47 16.78 1.53
C ASP A 122 17.25 15.99 2.60
N THR A 123 17.71 14.76 2.29
CA THR A 123 18.40 13.88 3.24
C THR A 123 19.92 13.92 3.09
N GLU A 124 20.45 14.44 1.98
CA GLU A 124 21.88 14.72 1.85
C GLU A 124 22.17 16.03 2.59
N PRO A 125 22.96 16.02 3.69
CA PRO A 125 23.46 17.27 4.23
C PRO A 125 24.34 17.90 3.14
N GLU A 126 24.25 19.22 3.00
CA GLU A 126 25.27 20.07 2.39
C GLU A 126 26.64 19.72 2.99
N ALA A 127 27.30 18.72 2.42
CA ALA A 127 28.70 18.43 2.62
C ALA A 127 29.48 19.17 1.53
N ALA A 128 29.29 20.49 1.44
CA ALA A 128 30.00 21.35 0.51
C ALA A 128 29.84 22.84 0.86
N GLU A 129 30.11 23.24 2.09
CA GLU A 129 30.67 24.57 2.34
C GLU A 129 31.97 24.38 3.10
N GLY A 130 33.07 24.44 2.32
CA GLY A 130 34.43 24.51 2.83
C GLY A 130 34.86 25.95 3.09
#